data_AF-A0A958L1A6-F1
#
_entry.id   AF-A0A958L1A6-F1
#
_cell.length_a   1.000
_cell.length_b   1.000
_cell.length_c   1.000
_cell.angle_alpha   90.00
_cell.angle_beta   90.00
_cell.angle_gamma   90.00
#
_symmetry.space_group_name_H-M   'P 1'
#
loop_
_entity.id
_entity.type
_entity.pdbx_description
1 polymer ?
#
loop_
_entity_poly.entity_id
_entity_poly.type
_entity_poly.pdbx_seq_one_letter_code
_entity_poly.pdbx_strand_id
1 'polypeptide(L)'
;MMLGWKKGRSKPTPVRQKTTVIRNRFAEAVQRIKHLEYYEAAATKEAPLGHFDGRPIIGSKTAINGGVFVGAKSHEAIVVDESYGELEKIYNSLTVEFVRSENGRDSFSEKIFPYVVRVVQRTLDYRPEAVRELERTGQIQPDRKVALDFFIRKGFGSSRHQVLLAAYLLEKLVRRGLLQGNYSLDEKMLSEHESSEKLEFISQGGTRFLFNPLDIRTRDSRHIAEEFKPVTSSLPFGPKRFD
;
A
#
# COMPACT_ATOMS: atom_id res chain seq x y z
N MET A 1 -33.11 -68.02 -4.91
CA MET A 1 -33.39 -66.71 -4.27
C MET A 1 -32.18 -65.80 -4.48
N MET A 2 -32.30 -64.76 -5.32
CA MET A 2 -31.25 -63.74 -5.51
C MET A 2 -31.62 -62.49 -4.69
N LEU A 3 -30.71 -62.06 -3.81
CA LEU A 3 -30.81 -60.81 -3.06
C LEU A 3 -30.15 -59.67 -3.85
N GLY A 4 -30.96 -58.72 -4.32
CA GLY A 4 -30.50 -57.52 -5.00
C GLY A 4 -29.99 -56.46 -4.03
N TRP A 5 -28.70 -56.13 -4.10
CA TRP A 5 -28.09 -54.97 -3.45
C TRP A 5 -28.37 -53.68 -4.25
N LYS A 6 -29.16 -52.76 -3.70
CA LYS A 6 -29.29 -51.39 -4.23
C LYS A 6 -28.22 -50.49 -3.60
N LYS A 7 -27.22 -50.07 -4.40
CA LYS A 7 -26.27 -49.01 -4.04
C LYS A 7 -27.00 -47.65 -3.99
N GLY A 8 -27.13 -47.08 -2.79
CA GLY A 8 -27.57 -45.70 -2.60
C GLY A 8 -26.50 -44.72 -3.10
N ARG A 9 -26.83 -43.90 -4.10
CA ARG A 9 -26.01 -42.75 -4.49
C ARG A 9 -26.29 -41.61 -3.51
N SER A 10 -25.29 -41.22 -2.73
CA SER A 10 -25.36 -39.99 -1.93
C SER A 10 -25.38 -38.78 -2.88
N LYS A 11 -26.32 -37.86 -2.65
CA LYS A 11 -26.37 -36.60 -3.40
C LYS A 11 -25.18 -35.72 -2.95
N PRO A 12 -24.47 -35.06 -3.87
CA PRO A 12 -23.39 -34.16 -3.50
C PRO A 12 -23.94 -32.97 -2.70
N THR A 13 -23.37 -32.76 -1.52
CA THR A 13 -23.67 -31.60 -0.68
C THR A 13 -23.25 -30.33 -1.41
N PRO A 14 -24.12 -29.32 -1.57
CA PRO A 14 -23.77 -28.10 -2.26
C PRO A 14 -22.66 -27.37 -1.51
N VAL A 15 -21.53 -27.16 -2.19
CA VAL A 15 -20.42 -26.34 -1.69
C VAL A 15 -20.93 -24.91 -1.55
N ARG A 16 -21.10 -24.45 -0.31
CA ARG A 16 -21.53 -23.09 0.01
C ARG A 16 -20.43 -22.13 -0.44
N GLN A 17 -20.59 -21.47 -1.59
CA GLN A 17 -19.70 -20.40 -2.02
C GLN A 17 -19.78 -19.28 -0.97
N LYS A 18 -18.70 -19.07 -0.21
CA LYS A 18 -18.58 -17.92 0.69
C LYS A 18 -18.44 -16.67 -0.18
N THR A 19 -19.49 -15.84 -0.22
CA THR A 19 -19.41 -14.51 -0.83
C THR A 19 -18.44 -13.66 -0.01
N THR A 20 -17.26 -13.37 -0.55
CA THR A 20 -16.31 -12.45 0.07
C THR A 20 -16.82 -11.02 -0.09
N VAL A 21 -17.18 -10.37 1.01
CA VAL A 21 -17.58 -8.96 1.00
C VAL A 21 -16.31 -8.10 0.92
N ILE A 22 -16.12 -7.41 -0.20
CA ILE A 22 -15.02 -6.46 -0.40
C ILE A 22 -15.45 -5.11 0.20
N ARG A 23 -14.73 -4.62 1.23
CA ARG A 23 -14.97 -3.30 1.84
C ARG A 23 -13.94 -2.28 1.38
N ASN A 24 -14.31 -0.99 1.39
CA ASN A 24 -13.40 0.12 1.10
C ASN A 24 -12.78 0.64 2.41
N ARG A 25 -11.46 0.48 2.58
CA ARG A 25 -10.77 0.83 3.83
C ARG A 25 -10.75 2.33 4.14
N PHE A 26 -10.74 3.17 3.12
CA PHE A 26 -10.69 4.62 3.31
C PHE A 26 -12.04 5.12 3.78
N ALA A 27 -13.12 4.56 3.23
CA ALA A 27 -14.47 4.82 3.72
C ALA A 27 -14.61 4.39 5.19
N GLU A 28 -14.15 3.19 5.56
CA GLU A 28 -14.17 2.70 6.95
C GLU A 28 -13.34 3.60 7.89
N ALA A 29 -12.15 4.03 7.45
CA ALA A 29 -11.32 4.96 8.21
C ALA A 29 -12.07 6.28 8.48
N VAL A 30 -12.69 6.87 7.46
CA VAL A 30 -13.49 8.09 7.60
C VAL A 30 -14.70 7.87 8.51
N GLN A 31 -15.45 6.78 8.33
CA GLN A 31 -16.62 6.48 9.19
C GLN A 31 -16.23 6.38 10.67
N ARG A 32 -15.03 5.86 10.95
CA ARG A 32 -14.50 5.72 12.30
C ARG A 32 -14.13 7.07 12.92
N ILE A 33 -13.51 7.96 12.15
CA ILE A 33 -12.97 9.23 12.67
C ILE A 33 -13.91 10.42 12.55
N LYS A 34 -15.01 10.32 11.79
CA LYS A 34 -15.91 11.46 11.51
C LYS A 34 -16.55 12.10 12.75
N HIS A 35 -16.50 11.41 13.89
CA HIS A 35 -17.06 11.87 15.16
C HIS A 35 -15.99 12.52 16.07
N LEU A 36 -14.73 12.49 15.66
CA LEU A 36 -13.62 13.01 16.45
C LEU A 36 -13.45 14.50 16.20
N GLU A 37 -13.07 15.25 17.24
CA GLU A 37 -12.96 16.72 17.21
C GLU A 37 -11.96 17.24 16.16
N TYR A 38 -10.99 16.42 15.81
CA TYR A 38 -9.93 16.74 14.85
C TYR A 38 -10.26 16.31 13.42
N TYR A 39 -11.45 15.77 13.14
CA TYR A 39 -11.87 15.50 11.77
C TYR A 39 -12.62 16.69 11.16
N GLU A 40 -12.21 17.08 9.96
CA GLU A 40 -12.88 18.11 9.19
C GLU A 40 -13.39 17.54 7.86
N ALA A 41 -14.71 17.53 7.69
CA ALA A 41 -15.37 16.99 6.49
C ALA A 41 -15.22 17.86 5.23
N ALA A 42 -14.40 18.92 5.28
CA ALA A 42 -14.16 19.84 4.16
C ALA A 42 -13.43 19.12 3.01
N ALA A 43 -14.17 18.32 2.26
CA ALA A 43 -13.68 17.56 1.14
C ALA A 43 -13.43 18.49 -0.05
N THR A 44 -12.18 18.56 -0.49
CA THR A 44 -11.80 19.25 -1.73
C THR A 44 -11.40 18.22 -2.78
N LYS A 45 -11.08 18.68 -3.99
CA LYS A 45 -10.53 17.80 -5.02
C LYS A 45 -9.20 17.18 -4.59
N GLU A 46 -8.41 17.93 -3.82
CA GLU A 46 -7.10 17.55 -3.30
C GLU A 46 -7.20 16.69 -2.03
N ALA A 47 -8.26 16.86 -1.26
CA ALA A 47 -8.54 16.15 0.00
C ALA A 47 -9.95 15.54 -0.01
N PRO A 48 -10.24 14.55 -0.88
CA PRO A 48 -11.60 14.01 -1.07
C PRO A 48 -12.14 13.27 0.17
N LEU A 49 -11.27 12.90 1.11
CA LEU A 49 -11.63 12.24 2.36
C LEU A 49 -11.78 13.22 3.54
N GLY A 50 -11.54 14.52 3.30
CA GLY A 50 -11.46 15.55 4.33
C GLY A 50 -10.06 15.66 4.95
N HIS A 51 -10.00 16.31 6.11
CA HIS A 51 -8.77 16.54 6.86
C HIS A 51 -8.84 15.87 8.23
N PHE A 52 -7.68 15.49 8.73
CA PHE A 52 -7.49 14.98 10.08
C PHE A 52 -6.39 15.79 10.76
N ASP A 53 -6.77 16.53 11.79
CA ASP A 53 -5.91 17.38 12.61
C ASP A 53 -5.05 18.31 11.72
N GLY A 54 -5.75 19.04 10.84
CA GLY A 54 -5.22 20.03 9.90
C GLY A 54 -4.51 19.46 8.65
N ARG A 55 -4.47 18.14 8.46
CA ARG A 55 -3.78 17.50 7.31
C ARG A 55 -4.74 16.75 6.40
N PRO A 56 -4.54 16.78 5.06
CA PRO A 56 -5.38 16.04 4.13
C PRO A 56 -5.22 14.54 4.35
N ILE A 57 -6.32 13.80 4.40
CA ILE A 57 -6.30 12.35 4.60
C ILE A 57 -5.83 11.65 3.32
N ILE A 58 -4.85 10.77 3.47
CA ILE A 58 -4.26 9.99 2.37
C ILE A 58 -5.22 8.88 1.93
N GLY A 59 -5.56 8.85 0.63
CA GLY A 59 -6.38 7.85 -0.05
C GLY A 59 -5.74 7.30 -1.33
N SER A 60 -6.53 6.63 -2.18
CA SER A 60 -6.05 5.98 -3.42
C SER A 60 -5.46 6.95 -4.46
N LYS A 61 -5.84 8.23 -4.45
CA LYS A 61 -5.44 9.23 -5.47
C LYS A 61 -5.12 10.60 -4.89
N THR A 62 -4.74 10.65 -3.62
CA THR A 62 -4.38 11.90 -2.96
C THR A 62 -2.88 12.04 -2.94
N ALA A 63 -2.40 13.27 -2.71
CA ALA A 63 -0.99 13.48 -2.40
C ALA A 63 -0.58 12.63 -1.19
N ILE A 64 0.64 12.10 -1.23
CA ILE A 64 1.23 11.37 -0.10
C ILE A 64 1.95 12.35 0.81
N ASN A 65 2.87 13.15 0.26
CA ASN A 65 3.61 14.16 1.00
C ASN A 65 2.69 15.28 1.50
N GLY A 66 2.85 15.65 2.77
CA GLY A 66 2.02 16.59 3.52
C GLY A 66 0.76 15.97 4.14
N GLY A 67 0.39 14.75 3.73
CA GLY A 67 -0.83 14.08 4.16
C GLY A 67 -0.72 13.29 5.45
N VAL A 68 -1.86 12.78 5.90
CA VAL A 68 -1.97 11.85 7.03
C VAL A 68 -2.74 10.60 6.64
N PHE A 69 -2.15 9.44 6.89
CA PHE A 69 -2.80 8.15 6.68
C PHE A 69 -3.51 7.72 7.97
N VAL A 70 -4.81 7.48 7.88
CA VAL A 70 -5.64 7.01 8.98
C VAL A 70 -6.17 5.62 8.63
N GLY A 71 -5.97 4.67 9.53
CA GLY A 71 -6.41 3.28 9.32
C GLY A 71 -7.92 3.08 9.53
N ALA A 72 -8.46 2.05 8.88
CA ALA A 72 -9.83 1.56 9.09
C ALA A 72 -10.08 1.06 10.54
N LYS A 73 -9.01 0.73 11.26
CA LYS A 73 -9.01 0.44 12.70
C LYS A 73 -8.24 1.54 13.43
N SER A 74 -8.55 1.73 14.71
CA SER A 74 -7.84 2.69 15.54
C SER A 74 -6.38 2.23 15.73
N HIS A 75 -5.47 3.09 15.29
CA HIS A 75 -4.02 2.95 15.26
C HIS A 75 -3.42 4.35 15.19
N GLU A 76 -2.09 4.48 15.16
CA GLU A 76 -1.43 5.74 14.86
C GLU A 76 -1.93 6.37 13.55
N ALA A 77 -2.09 7.70 13.55
CA ALA A 77 -2.33 8.48 12.33
C ALA A 77 -0.97 8.87 11.74
N ILE A 78 -0.55 8.21 10.66
CA ILE A 78 0.80 8.35 10.13
C ILE A 78 0.90 9.61 9.27
N VAL A 79 1.69 10.58 9.72
CA VAL A 79 1.99 11.80 8.94
C VAL A 79 3.16 11.51 8.02
N VAL A 80 2.98 11.78 6.72
CA VAL A 80 4.04 11.68 5.72
C VAL A 80 4.39 13.09 5.27
N ASP A 81 5.50 13.63 5.74
CA ASP A 81 5.89 15.02 5.50
C ASP A 81 7.41 15.18 5.45
N GLU A 82 7.91 15.65 4.31
CA GLU A 82 9.35 15.84 4.09
C GLU A 82 9.99 16.87 5.04
N SER A 83 9.19 17.74 5.68
CA SER A 83 9.70 18.74 6.63
C SER A 83 10.39 18.12 7.85
N TYR A 84 10.15 16.84 8.14
CA TYR A 84 10.82 16.11 9.23
C TYR A 84 12.22 15.59 8.88
N GLY A 85 12.58 15.57 7.57
CA GLY A 85 13.94 15.42 7.07
C GLY A 85 14.39 14.02 6.66
N GLU A 86 13.90 12.92 7.23
CA GLU A 86 14.38 11.57 6.89
C GLU A 86 13.92 11.13 5.50
N LEU A 87 12.69 11.49 5.12
CA LEU A 87 12.14 11.19 3.80
C LEU A 87 12.97 11.77 2.66
N GLU A 88 13.47 13.01 2.81
CA GLU A 88 14.33 13.66 1.83
C GLU A 88 15.68 12.95 1.71
N LYS A 89 16.29 12.55 2.84
CA LYS A 89 17.56 11.81 2.85
C LYS A 89 17.43 10.49 2.09
N ILE A 90 16.37 9.71 2.35
CA ILE A 90 16.14 8.42 1.68
C ILE A 90 15.93 8.61 0.18
N TYR A 91 15.16 9.62 -0.22
CA TYR A 91 14.96 9.93 -1.64
C TYR A 91 16.28 10.30 -2.33
N ASN A 92 17.11 11.14 -1.69
CA ASN A 92 18.40 11.51 -2.26
C ASN A 92 19.34 10.30 -2.38
N SER A 93 19.40 9.43 -1.36
CA SER A 93 20.14 8.17 -1.45
C SER A 93 19.65 7.26 -2.58
N LEU A 94 18.32 7.09 -2.71
CA LEU A 94 17.69 6.33 -3.79
C LEU A 94 18.15 6.83 -5.16
N THR A 95 18.09 8.15 -5.40
CA THR A 95 18.46 8.72 -6.71
C THR A 95 19.95 8.59 -7.02
N VAL A 96 20.83 8.84 -6.03
CA VAL A 96 22.28 8.72 -6.20
C VAL A 96 22.70 7.28 -6.49
N GLU A 97 22.17 6.32 -5.73
CA GLU A 97 22.50 4.91 -5.94
C GLU A 97 21.93 4.38 -7.26
N PHE A 98 20.72 4.78 -7.65
CA PHE A 98 20.12 4.35 -8.92
C PHE A 98 20.90 4.87 -10.13
N VAL A 99 21.31 6.15 -10.12
CA VAL A 99 22.14 6.74 -11.19
C VAL A 99 23.49 6.02 -11.30
N ARG A 100 24.07 5.58 -10.17
CA ARG A 100 25.33 4.81 -10.16
C ARG A 100 25.16 3.39 -10.69
N SER A 101 24.00 2.76 -10.49
CA SER A 101 23.76 1.39 -10.93
C SER A 101 23.42 1.27 -12.42
N GLU A 102 22.77 2.28 -12.99
CA GLU A 102 22.33 2.25 -14.38
C GLU A 102 23.31 3.02 -15.28
N ASN A 103 24.33 2.32 -15.80
CA ASN A 103 25.23 2.81 -16.85
C ASN A 103 24.53 2.91 -18.23
N GLY A 104 23.38 3.59 -18.28
CA GLY A 104 22.91 4.34 -19.44
C GLY A 104 22.16 3.61 -20.57
N ARG A 105 21.56 2.42 -20.40
CA ARG A 105 20.83 1.78 -21.54
C ARG A 105 19.51 1.05 -21.27
N ASP A 106 19.14 0.73 -20.03
CA ASP A 106 17.87 0.03 -19.76
C ASP A 106 16.77 0.99 -19.29
N SER A 107 15.51 0.58 -19.45
CA SER A 107 14.35 1.42 -19.14
C SER A 107 14.30 1.77 -17.64
N PHE A 108 14.59 3.04 -17.32
CA PHE A 108 14.53 3.58 -15.95
C PHE A 108 13.24 3.17 -15.24
N SER A 109 12.11 3.18 -15.96
CA SER A 109 10.77 2.91 -15.46
C SER A 109 10.52 1.48 -15.00
N GLU A 110 11.15 0.46 -15.60
CA GLU A 110 10.91 -0.95 -15.23
C GLU A 110 11.74 -1.38 -14.01
N LYS A 111 12.94 -0.80 -13.85
CA LYS A 111 13.86 -1.15 -12.76
C LYS A 111 13.65 -0.32 -11.50
N ILE A 112 13.16 0.91 -11.61
CA ILE A 112 13.05 1.82 -10.46
C ILE A 112 12.05 1.32 -9.42
N PHE A 113 10.94 0.67 -9.82
CA PHE A 113 9.96 0.17 -8.85
C PHE A 113 10.54 -0.95 -7.95
N PRO A 114 11.13 -2.04 -8.51
CA PRO A 114 11.89 -3.02 -7.72
C PRO A 114 12.95 -2.38 -6.81
N TYR A 115 13.60 -1.33 -7.29
CA TYR A 115 14.62 -0.62 -6.54
C TYR A 115 14.06 0.18 -5.35
N VAL A 116 12.94 0.88 -5.54
CA VAL A 116 12.19 1.55 -4.47
C VAL A 116 11.78 0.55 -3.39
N VAL A 117 11.24 -0.61 -3.77
CA VAL A 117 10.86 -1.67 -2.81
C VAL A 117 12.07 -2.11 -1.97
N ARG A 118 13.23 -2.30 -2.61
CA ARG A 118 14.46 -2.68 -1.93
C ARG A 118 14.93 -1.61 -0.93
N VAL A 119 14.91 -0.33 -1.32
CA VAL A 119 15.28 0.77 -0.43
C VAL A 119 14.35 0.80 0.78
N VAL A 120 13.03 0.72 0.56
CA VAL A 120 12.02 0.70 1.63
C VAL A 120 12.30 -0.42 2.63
N GLN A 121 12.58 -1.62 2.15
CA GLN A 121 12.82 -2.79 3.01
C GLN A 121 14.14 -2.75 3.76
N ARG A 122 15.15 -2.07 3.23
CA ARG A 122 16.41 -1.81 3.94
C ARG A 122 16.27 -0.71 4.99
N THR A 123 15.38 0.25 4.75
CA THR A 123 15.14 1.37 5.67
C THR A 123 14.20 1.00 6.82
N LEU A 124 13.18 0.18 6.55
CA LEU A 124 12.17 -0.21 7.52
C LEU A 124 12.02 -1.73 7.55
N ASP A 125 12.58 -2.38 8.55
CA ASP A 125 12.34 -3.81 8.79
C ASP A 125 10.85 -4.05 9.09
N TYR A 126 10.27 -5.09 8.49
CA TYR A 126 8.89 -5.48 8.79
C TYR A 126 8.83 -6.15 10.17
N ARG A 127 8.42 -5.40 11.21
CA ARG A 127 8.31 -5.84 12.61
C ARG A 127 7.02 -5.32 13.25
N PRO A 128 5.83 -5.85 12.87
CA PRO A 128 4.55 -5.40 13.42
C PRO A 128 4.43 -5.63 14.94
N GLU A 129 5.12 -6.63 15.49
CA GLU A 129 5.18 -6.83 16.95
C GLU A 129 5.89 -5.68 17.67
N ALA A 130 6.95 -5.13 17.07
CA ALA A 130 7.67 -4.00 17.64
C ALA A 130 6.82 -2.72 17.59
N VAL A 131 5.98 -2.56 16.55
CA VAL A 131 4.99 -1.47 16.49
C VAL A 131 3.93 -1.63 17.59
N ARG A 132 3.39 -2.84 17.78
CA ARG A 132 2.46 -3.13 18.89
C ARG A 132 3.06 -2.84 20.26
N GLU A 133 4.34 -3.10 20.44
CA GLU A 133 5.04 -2.78 21.69
C GLU A 133 5.12 -1.26 21.92
N LEU A 134 5.30 -0.47 20.86
CA LEU A 134 5.23 0.99 20.96
C LEU A 134 3.83 1.49 21.34
N GLU A 135 2.77 0.87 20.82
CA GLU A 135 1.39 1.13 21.23
C GLU A 135 1.19 0.77 22.71
N ARG A 136 1.61 -0.43 23.12
CA ARG A 136 1.47 -0.94 24.50
C ARG A 136 2.20 -0.09 25.54
N THR A 137 3.37 0.45 25.17
CA THR A 137 4.18 1.32 26.03
C THR A 137 3.75 2.79 25.96
N GLY A 138 2.75 3.13 25.14
CA GLY A 138 2.24 4.49 24.99
C GLY A 138 3.15 5.45 24.21
N GLN A 139 4.21 4.96 23.56
CA GLN A 139 5.08 5.77 22.70
C GLN A 139 4.36 6.25 21.45
N ILE A 140 3.39 5.47 20.98
CA ILE A 140 2.42 5.88 19.96
C ILE A 140 1.02 5.62 20.52
N GLN A 141 0.06 6.44 20.12
CA GLN A 141 -1.31 6.36 20.60
C GLN A 141 -2.28 6.23 19.43
N PRO A 142 -3.39 5.48 19.62
CA PRO A 142 -4.42 5.40 18.61
C PRO A 142 -4.99 6.79 18.30
N ASP A 143 -5.19 7.08 17.02
CA ASP A 143 -5.72 8.33 16.48
C ASP A 143 -4.94 9.59 16.88
N ARG A 144 -3.66 9.41 17.20
CA ARG A 144 -2.71 10.51 17.37
C ARG A 144 -1.71 10.52 16.22
N LYS A 145 -1.38 11.73 15.77
CA LYS A 145 -0.39 11.94 14.71
C LYS A 145 0.98 11.44 15.14
N VAL A 146 1.59 10.60 14.30
CA VAL A 146 2.98 10.15 14.43
C VAL A 146 3.64 10.30 13.07
N ALA A 147 4.79 10.97 13.01
CA ALA A 147 5.51 11.13 11.75
C ALA A 147 6.08 9.79 11.27
N LEU A 148 6.03 9.51 9.96
CA LEU A 148 6.65 8.32 9.37
C LEU A 148 8.16 8.25 9.68
N ASP A 149 8.82 9.41 9.76
CA ASP A 149 10.21 9.60 10.20
C ASP A 149 10.52 8.97 11.56
N PHE A 150 9.55 8.91 12.47
CA PHE A 150 9.72 8.23 13.75
C PHE A 150 10.06 6.75 13.54
N PHE A 151 9.32 6.07 12.67
CA PHE A 151 9.53 4.66 12.35
C PHE A 151 10.81 4.44 11.54
N ILE A 152 11.11 5.36 10.63
CA ILE A 152 12.38 5.36 9.87
C ILE A 152 13.58 5.40 10.82
N ARG A 153 13.59 6.31 11.80
CA ARG A 153 14.66 6.39 12.80
C ARG A 153 14.74 5.16 13.70
N LYS A 154 13.62 4.49 13.95
CA LYS A 154 13.59 3.21 14.68
C LYS A 154 14.10 2.04 13.81
N GLY A 155 14.12 2.20 12.49
CA GLY A 155 14.54 1.17 11.53
C GLY A 155 13.53 0.05 11.33
N PHE A 156 12.29 0.20 11.81
CA PHE A 156 11.26 -0.82 11.68
C PHE A 156 9.85 -0.26 11.61
N GLY A 157 8.94 -1.03 11.04
CA GLY A 157 7.52 -0.69 10.95
C GLY A 157 6.63 -1.88 10.60
N SER A 158 5.38 -1.58 10.28
CA SER A 158 4.41 -2.54 9.74
C SER A 158 4.16 -2.32 8.24
N SER A 159 3.17 -2.99 7.65
CA SER A 159 2.87 -2.91 6.21
C SER A 159 2.59 -1.49 5.75
N ARG A 160 1.73 -0.75 6.45
CA ARG A 160 1.45 0.67 6.14
C ARG A 160 2.68 1.54 6.13
N HIS A 161 3.61 1.35 7.06
CA HIS A 161 4.81 2.17 7.16
C HIS A 161 5.68 2.00 5.90
N GLN A 162 5.91 0.76 5.49
CA GLN A 162 6.63 0.45 4.26
C GLN A 162 5.89 0.95 3.01
N VAL A 163 4.58 0.73 2.93
CA VAL A 163 3.74 1.16 1.80
C VAL A 163 3.72 2.68 1.66
N LEU A 164 3.61 3.42 2.75
CA LEU A 164 3.62 4.89 2.74
C LEU A 164 5.00 5.43 2.34
N LEU A 165 6.09 4.83 2.82
CA LEU A 165 7.43 5.20 2.37
C LEU A 165 7.60 4.95 0.86
N ALA A 166 7.19 3.79 0.38
CA ALA A 166 7.25 3.46 -1.05
C ALA A 166 6.40 4.42 -1.89
N ALA A 167 5.18 4.72 -1.45
CA ALA A 167 4.27 5.64 -2.13
C ALA A 167 4.86 7.06 -2.19
N TYR A 168 5.47 7.54 -1.10
CA TYR A 168 6.16 8.82 -1.06
C TYR A 168 7.32 8.87 -2.07
N LEU A 169 8.16 7.83 -2.12
CA LEU A 169 9.30 7.79 -3.05
C LEU A 169 8.83 7.80 -4.52
N LEU A 170 7.79 7.02 -4.86
CA LEU A 170 7.20 7.03 -6.19
C LEU A 170 6.56 8.38 -6.52
N GLU A 171 5.79 8.96 -5.59
CA GLU A 171 5.22 10.30 -5.75
C GLU A 171 6.30 11.31 -6.11
N LYS A 172 7.42 11.29 -5.38
CA LYS A 172 8.51 12.24 -5.57
C LYS A 172 9.22 12.05 -6.90
N LEU A 173 9.50 10.80 -7.29
CA LEU A 173 10.06 10.47 -8.60
C LEU A 173 9.15 10.95 -9.75
N VAL A 174 7.83 10.77 -9.63
CA VAL A 174 6.85 11.22 -10.63
C VAL A 174 6.80 12.74 -10.68
N ARG A 175 6.70 13.43 -9.54
CA ARG A 175 6.66 14.90 -9.47
C ARG A 175 7.94 15.55 -10.02
N ARG A 176 9.09 14.88 -9.91
CA ARG A 176 10.38 15.34 -10.46
C ARG A 176 10.58 14.98 -11.94
N GLY A 177 9.62 14.29 -12.56
CA GLY A 177 9.71 13.88 -13.97
C GLY A 177 10.70 12.75 -14.24
N LEU A 178 11.18 12.08 -13.19
CA LEU A 178 12.10 10.94 -13.32
C LEU A 178 11.37 9.63 -13.60
N LEU A 179 10.10 9.54 -13.20
CA LEU A 179 9.25 8.37 -13.43
C LEU A 179 7.93 8.81 -14.07
N GLN A 180 7.47 8.05 -15.07
CA GLN A 180 6.15 8.24 -15.67
C GLN A 180 5.25 7.07 -15.34
N GLY A 181 4.07 7.37 -14.81
CA GLY A 181 3.09 6.37 -14.39
C GLY A 181 2.18 6.91 -13.28
N ASN A 182 1.33 6.03 -12.76
CA ASN A 182 0.42 6.33 -11.67
C ASN A 182 0.66 5.33 -10.54
N TYR A 183 0.64 5.81 -9.30
CA TYR A 183 0.65 4.96 -8.13
C TYR A 183 -0.67 5.12 -7.37
N SER A 184 -1.09 4.08 -6.66
CA SER A 184 -2.30 4.09 -5.85
C SER A 184 -2.12 3.18 -4.64
N LEU A 185 -2.60 3.65 -3.49
CA LEU A 185 -2.80 2.77 -2.34
C LEU A 185 -4.02 1.88 -2.57
N ASP A 186 -3.91 0.61 -2.19
CA ASP A 186 -5.04 -0.32 -2.28
C ASP A 186 -6.17 0.12 -1.34
N GLU A 187 -7.34 0.37 -1.91
CA GLU A 187 -8.56 0.72 -1.18
C GLU A 187 -9.29 -0.51 -0.64
N LYS A 188 -8.96 -1.71 -1.12
CA LYS A 188 -9.72 -2.92 -0.82
C LYS A 188 -9.30 -3.54 0.51
N MET A 189 -10.29 -4.10 1.18
CA MET A 189 -10.12 -4.95 2.36
C MET A 189 -10.93 -6.23 2.13
N LEU A 190 -10.25 -7.37 1.97
CA LEU A 190 -10.88 -8.65 1.64
C LEU A 190 -11.40 -9.39 2.88
N SER A 191 -10.89 -9.07 4.07
CA SER A 191 -11.43 -9.53 5.35
C SER A 191 -11.09 -8.57 6.48
N GLU A 192 -11.82 -8.65 7.59
CA GLU A 192 -11.53 -7.85 8.81
C GLU A 192 -10.15 -8.17 9.42
N HIS A 193 -9.51 -9.26 9.01
CA HIS A 193 -8.20 -9.71 9.48
C HIS A 193 -7.07 -9.39 8.49
N GLU A 194 -7.37 -9.05 7.23
CA GLU A 194 -6.35 -8.62 6.26
C GLU A 194 -6.02 -7.14 6.45
N SER A 195 -5.04 -6.87 7.29
CA SER A 195 -4.47 -5.53 7.46
C SER A 195 -3.36 -5.21 6.46
N SER A 196 -3.20 -5.97 5.37
CA SER A 196 -2.10 -5.73 4.45
C SER A 196 -2.39 -4.49 3.60
N GLU A 197 -1.75 -3.38 3.95
CA GLU A 197 -1.63 -2.28 3.01
C GLU A 197 -0.80 -2.70 1.81
N LYS A 198 -1.20 -2.25 0.62
CA LYS A 198 -0.54 -2.56 -0.64
C LYS A 198 -0.43 -1.29 -1.46
N LEU A 199 0.61 -1.23 -2.28
CA LEU A 199 0.87 -0.17 -3.23
C LEU A 199 0.86 -0.76 -4.63
N GLU A 200 0.09 -0.13 -5.50
CA GLU A 200 0.12 -0.40 -6.92
C GLU A 200 0.85 0.73 -7.65
N PHE A 201 1.63 0.37 -8.65
CA PHE A 201 2.16 1.30 -9.64
C PHE A 201 1.85 0.78 -11.04
N ILE A 202 1.35 1.65 -11.91
CA ILE A 202 1.10 1.37 -13.31
C ILE A 202 2.02 2.30 -14.11
N SER A 203 2.99 1.74 -14.81
CA SER A 203 3.89 2.51 -15.67
C SER A 203 3.12 3.15 -16.82
N GLN A 204 3.72 4.14 -17.49
CA GLN A 204 3.16 4.73 -18.70
C GLN A 204 2.84 3.68 -19.80
N GLY A 205 3.64 2.61 -19.90
CA GLY A 205 3.42 1.50 -20.83
C GLY A 205 2.30 0.54 -20.42
N GLY A 206 1.63 0.77 -19.30
CA GLY A 206 0.55 -0.08 -18.78
C GLY A 206 1.04 -1.26 -17.94
N THR A 207 2.35 -1.38 -17.70
CA THR A 207 2.90 -2.44 -16.83
C THR A 207 2.50 -2.19 -15.40
N ARG A 208 1.85 -3.17 -14.79
CA ARG A 208 1.38 -3.12 -13.41
C ARG A 208 2.37 -3.80 -12.47
N PHE A 209 2.76 -3.07 -11.44
CA PHE A 209 3.61 -3.51 -10.33
C PHE A 209 2.82 -3.45 -9.02
N LEU A 210 3.02 -4.45 -8.16
CA LEU A 210 2.34 -4.55 -6.88
C LEU A 210 3.36 -4.76 -5.77
N PHE A 211 3.36 -3.85 -4.80
CA PHE A 211 4.12 -4.01 -3.57
C PHE A 211 3.18 -4.41 -2.43
N ASN A 212 3.41 -5.59 -1.87
CA ASN A 212 2.73 -6.10 -0.69
C ASN A 212 3.79 -6.55 0.33
N PRO A 213 4.05 -5.77 1.40
CA PRO A 213 5.00 -6.11 2.46
C PRO A 213 4.90 -7.51 3.08
N LEU A 214 3.77 -8.21 2.93
CA LEU A 214 3.57 -9.57 3.43
C LEU A 214 3.99 -10.67 2.45
N ASP A 215 4.12 -10.33 1.16
CA ASP A 215 4.48 -11.30 0.15
C ASP A 215 5.98 -11.62 0.25
N ILE A 216 6.30 -12.90 0.51
CA ILE A 216 7.68 -13.40 0.65
C ILE A 216 8.53 -13.02 -0.57
N ARG A 217 7.93 -13.01 -1.76
CA ARG A 217 8.60 -12.64 -3.02
C ARG A 217 9.06 -11.19 -3.04
N THR A 218 8.28 -10.32 -2.41
CA THR A 218 8.68 -8.93 -2.23
C THR A 218 9.70 -8.80 -1.11
N ARG A 219 9.74 -9.69 -0.10
CA ARG A 219 10.61 -9.58 1.08
C ARG A 219 12.06 -9.99 0.87
N ASP A 220 12.35 -10.96 0.00
CA ASP A 220 13.73 -11.33 -0.29
C ASP A 220 14.28 -10.46 -1.43
N SER A 221 15.15 -9.52 -1.06
CA SER A 221 15.81 -8.61 -2.00
C SER A 221 16.59 -9.29 -3.14
N ARG A 222 16.94 -10.57 -2.99
CA ARG A 222 17.58 -11.39 -4.04
C ARG A 222 16.61 -11.86 -5.12
N HIS A 223 15.32 -12.00 -4.81
CA HIS A 223 14.28 -12.43 -5.76
C HIS A 223 13.55 -11.27 -6.44
N ILE A 224 13.67 -10.05 -5.91
CA ILE A 224 13.05 -8.83 -6.45
C ILE A 224 13.46 -8.55 -7.92
N ALA A 225 14.68 -8.89 -8.36
CA ALA A 225 15.09 -8.61 -9.74
C ALA A 225 14.49 -9.58 -10.78
N GLU A 226 14.09 -10.79 -10.37
CA GLU A 226 13.64 -11.86 -11.28
C GLU A 226 12.10 -11.99 -11.34
N GLU A 227 11.36 -11.47 -10.36
CA GLU A 227 9.95 -11.82 -10.15
C GLU A 227 8.91 -10.71 -10.34
N PHE A 228 9.31 -9.45 -10.54
CA PHE A 228 8.38 -8.40 -10.99
C PHE A 228 8.08 -8.54 -12.48
N LYS A 229 7.48 -9.68 -12.88
CA LYS A 229 6.92 -9.85 -14.20
C LYS A 229 5.65 -8.99 -14.30
N PRO A 230 5.41 -8.32 -15.45
CA PRO A 230 4.15 -7.64 -15.71
C PRO A 230 2.98 -8.57 -15.38
N VAL A 231 2.03 -8.11 -14.54
CA VAL A 231 0.77 -8.83 -14.41
C VAL A 231 0.03 -8.65 -15.73
N THR A 232 0.10 -9.64 -16.62
CA THR A 232 -0.70 -9.65 -17.83
C THR A 232 -2.16 -9.77 -17.41
N SER A 233 -2.91 -8.66 -17.49
CA SER A 233 -4.35 -8.70 -17.28
C SER A 233 -4.97 -9.44 -18.46
N SER A 234 -5.26 -10.72 -18.29
CA SER A 234 -6.24 -11.43 -19.12
C SER A 234 -7.66 -11.02 -18.71
N LEU A 235 -7.99 -9.74 -18.84
CA LEU A 235 -9.38 -9.28 -18.81
C LEU A 235 -9.79 -8.92 -20.23
N PRO A 236 -10.86 -9.54 -20.78
CA PRO A 236 -11.34 -9.24 -22.12
C PRO A 236 -12.07 -7.90 -22.08
N PHE A 237 -11.34 -6.79 -22.21
CA PHE A 237 -11.93 -5.53 -22.63
C PHE A 237 -12.13 -5.59 -24.15
N GLY A 238 -13.21 -6.24 -24.57
CA GLY A 238 -13.77 -6.02 -25.90
C GLY A 238 -14.33 -4.59 -25.98
N PRO A 239 -14.13 -3.85 -27.09
CA PRO A 239 -14.67 -2.51 -27.23
C PRO A 239 -16.20 -2.59 -27.23
N LYS A 240 -16.84 -1.95 -26.26
CA LYS A 240 -18.26 -1.61 -26.37
C LYS A 240 -18.37 -0.53 -27.44
N ARG A 241 -18.86 -0.91 -28.62
CA ARG A 241 -19.42 0.05 -29.58
C ARG A 241 -20.62 0.68 -28.91
N PHE A 242 -20.61 2.01 -28.81
CA PHE A 242 -21.82 2.79 -28.63
C PHE A 242 -22.37 3.04 -30.03
N ASP A 243 -23.54 2.45 -30.31
CA ASP A 243 -24.44 2.93 -31.34
C ASP A 243 -25.25 4.10 -30.79
#